data_AF-A0ABD1F6F4-F1
#
_entry.id   AF-A0ABD1F6F4-F1
#
_cell.length_a   1.000
_cell.length_b   1.000
_cell.length_c   1.000
_cell.angle_alpha   90.00
_cell.angle_beta   90.00
_cell.angle_gamma   90.00
#
_symmetry.space_group_name_H-M   'P 1'
#
loop_
_entity.id
_entity.type
_entity.pdbx_description
1 polymer ?
#
loop_
_entity_poly.entity_id
_entity_poly.type
_entity_poly.pdbx_seq_one_letter_code
_entity_poly.pdbx_strand_id
1 'polypeptide(L)'
;MWKETPIPMYLDFHMFNWTNAHLVEKDKTVKPAFVEMGPYIFYEHHIRANVVFHDNDTLTYLNKRIWRFEPEKSNGSLDDIITILNPMVALIINTVKDEHVLVKEAVDFFLEEKGETLAIKKTIRELIFDGYDDALIDIAEKLNISGINIPFKKFGWFVERNNSATYDGVFNMYSGGKDISKLGVITRWNYEHKTSYYPGDCGIVNGTSGELWYPPRNSEEISIFTSDLCSNVKLHKNGTSTIYGIEGTRYVGSDDAFDNGTYYENSKCFSSGVPTGVRSVSTCKFNAPAYISFPHFYHADPIYRDAIDGMNPDPLNHTCKITLEPSTGFPLEVFAAFQLNLLLLHQDKMRIVKNVNTTMIPCFWFAQRAEMTEDLASEAKTLLTVRQAVPITGYGLIGLGGLLLIIFGVITYRTGWKSMEEESLISSRTE
;
A
#
# COMPACT_ATOMS: atom_id res chain seq x y z
N MET A 1 1.51 -1.21 -20.20
CA MET A 1 1.55 -1.92 -18.91
C MET A 1 1.46 -0.95 -17.73
N TRP A 2 2.37 0.00 -17.52
CA TRP A 2 2.24 0.90 -16.35
C TRP A 2 1.03 1.86 -16.40
N LYS A 3 0.71 2.40 -17.59
CA LYS A 3 -0.40 3.36 -17.75
C LYS A 3 -1.77 2.74 -17.44
N GLU A 4 -1.93 1.45 -17.74
CA GLU A 4 -3.15 0.68 -17.54
C GLU A 4 -2.74 -0.75 -17.25
N THR A 5 -3.02 -1.18 -16.02
CA THR A 5 -2.46 -2.41 -15.43
C THR A 5 -3.16 -3.63 -16.02
N PRO A 6 -2.43 -4.55 -16.70
CA PRO A 6 -3.03 -5.66 -17.45
C PRO A 6 -3.37 -6.88 -16.58
N ILE A 7 -2.91 -6.91 -15.32
CA ILE A 7 -3.16 -8.02 -14.40
C ILE A 7 -4.50 -7.85 -13.68
N PRO A 8 -5.27 -8.93 -13.48
CA PRO A 8 -6.43 -8.89 -12.61
C PRO A 8 -6.01 -8.54 -11.18
N MET A 9 -6.63 -7.51 -10.60
CA MET A 9 -6.44 -7.15 -9.21
C MET A 9 -7.76 -7.25 -8.47
N TYR A 10 -7.69 -7.57 -7.19
CA TYR A 10 -8.85 -7.65 -6.32
C TYR A 10 -8.58 -6.89 -5.02
N LEU A 11 -9.59 -6.17 -4.55
CA LEU A 11 -9.62 -5.56 -3.24
C LEU A 11 -10.61 -6.32 -2.37
N ASP A 12 -10.10 -6.99 -1.35
CA ASP A 12 -10.89 -7.74 -0.40
C ASP A 12 -11.16 -6.89 0.83
N PHE A 13 -12.40 -6.82 1.29
CA PHE A 13 -12.76 -6.19 2.57
C PHE A 13 -13.24 -7.24 3.57
N HIS A 14 -12.65 -7.20 4.77
CA HIS A 14 -13.02 -8.01 5.92
C HIS A 14 -13.47 -7.08 7.04
N MET A 15 -14.78 -7.08 7.31
CA MET A 15 -15.45 -6.10 8.15
C MET A 15 -15.59 -6.64 9.57
N PHE A 16 -15.37 -5.81 10.59
CA PHE A 16 -15.51 -6.24 11.99
C PHE A 16 -16.86 -5.85 12.57
N ASN A 17 -17.72 -6.84 12.81
CA ASN A 17 -19.06 -6.63 13.35
C ASN A 17 -19.01 -6.51 14.87
N TRP A 18 -19.36 -5.34 15.41
CA TRP A 18 -19.39 -5.09 16.83
C TRP A 18 -20.63 -5.71 17.49
N THR A 19 -20.47 -6.91 18.04
CA THR A 19 -21.60 -7.75 18.49
C THR A 19 -22.23 -7.30 19.81
N ASN A 20 -21.46 -6.63 20.68
CA ASN A 20 -21.87 -6.30 22.04
C ASN A 20 -21.79 -4.79 22.38
N ALA A 21 -21.85 -3.91 21.38
CA ALA A 21 -21.77 -2.45 21.58
C ALA A 21 -22.73 -1.92 22.67
N HIS A 22 -23.98 -2.39 22.64
CA HIS A 22 -25.03 -2.04 23.61
C HIS A 22 -24.74 -2.44 25.07
N LEU A 23 -23.80 -3.37 25.31
CA LEU A 23 -23.33 -3.73 26.64
C LEU A 23 -22.14 -2.86 27.05
N VAL A 24 -21.19 -2.65 26.13
CA VAL A 24 -20.02 -1.79 26.35
C VAL A 24 -20.42 -0.36 26.71
N GLU A 25 -21.45 0.18 26.07
CA GLU A 25 -22.00 1.52 26.37
C GLU A 25 -22.51 1.67 27.81
N LYS A 26 -22.82 0.56 28.49
CA LYS A 26 -23.43 0.53 29.83
C LYS A 26 -22.45 0.15 30.92
N ASP A 27 -21.43 -0.63 30.60
CA ASP A 27 -20.52 -1.23 31.56
C ASP A 27 -19.08 -1.26 31.05
N LYS A 28 -18.23 -0.45 31.69
CA LYS A 28 -16.80 -0.34 31.39
C LYS A 28 -16.00 -1.62 31.63
N THR A 29 -16.56 -2.60 32.33
CA THR A 29 -15.91 -3.90 32.57
C THR A 29 -16.10 -4.87 31.40
N VAL A 30 -17.04 -4.58 30.49
CA VAL A 30 -17.31 -5.38 29.29
C VAL A 30 -16.34 -4.99 28.19
N LYS A 31 -15.59 -5.97 27.68
CA LYS A 31 -14.71 -5.77 26.52
C LYS A 31 -15.53 -5.71 25.23
N PRO A 32 -15.20 -4.81 24.29
CA PRO A 32 -15.74 -4.86 22.94
C PRO A 32 -15.45 -6.21 22.27
N ALA A 33 -16.45 -6.82 21.65
CA ALA A 33 -16.34 -8.12 20.98
C ALA A 33 -16.75 -8.02 19.52
N PHE A 34 -15.88 -8.51 18.64
CA PHE A 34 -16.04 -8.42 17.19
C PHE A 34 -16.11 -9.79 16.53
N VAL A 35 -16.90 -9.89 15.47
CA VAL A 35 -16.91 -11.03 14.55
C VAL A 35 -16.55 -10.53 13.17
N GLU A 36 -15.54 -11.13 12.56
CA GLU A 36 -15.18 -10.82 11.17
C GLU A 36 -16.25 -11.31 10.19
N MET A 37 -16.60 -10.47 9.22
CA MET A 37 -17.52 -10.76 8.14
C MET A 37 -16.85 -10.45 6.79
N GLY A 38 -17.02 -11.34 5.82
CA GLY A 38 -16.41 -11.24 4.50
C GLY A 38 -15.62 -12.52 4.12
N PRO A 39 -14.74 -12.43 3.11
CA PRO A 39 -14.41 -11.21 2.37
C PRO A 39 -15.55 -10.70 1.48
N TYR A 40 -15.65 -9.39 1.33
CA TYR A 40 -16.41 -8.72 0.27
C TYR A 40 -15.41 -8.29 -0.81
N ILE A 41 -15.45 -8.95 -1.97
CA ILE A 41 -14.41 -8.85 -2.98
C ILE A 41 -14.84 -7.92 -4.11
N PHE A 42 -13.93 -7.03 -4.48
CA PHE A 42 -14.11 -6.15 -5.62
C PHE A 42 -12.98 -6.38 -6.63
N TYR A 43 -13.33 -6.60 -7.90
CA TYR A 43 -12.37 -6.47 -8.98
C TYR A 43 -11.89 -5.01 -9.06
N GLU A 44 -10.59 -4.80 -9.09
CA GLU A 44 -9.93 -3.49 -9.10
C GLU A 44 -9.17 -3.28 -10.42
N HIS A 45 -9.36 -2.10 -11.03
CA HIS A 45 -8.67 -1.71 -12.25
C HIS A 45 -8.04 -0.33 -12.12
N HIS A 46 -6.73 -0.23 -12.40
CA HIS A 46 -5.94 0.99 -12.27
C HIS A 46 -5.61 1.61 -13.63
N ILE A 47 -5.85 2.92 -13.73
CA ILE A 47 -5.55 3.73 -14.91
C ILE A 47 -4.80 4.98 -14.46
N ARG A 48 -3.65 5.26 -15.09
CA ARG A 48 -2.90 6.50 -14.89
C ARG A 48 -3.44 7.58 -15.82
N ALA A 49 -4.15 8.54 -15.24
CA ALA A 49 -4.76 9.66 -15.95
C ALA A 49 -3.81 10.87 -16.00
N ASN A 50 -4.02 11.75 -16.98
CA ASN A 50 -3.32 13.02 -17.14
C ASN A 50 -1.77 12.91 -17.03
N VAL A 51 -1.21 11.91 -17.70
CA VAL A 51 0.25 11.68 -17.69
C VAL A 51 0.95 12.78 -18.46
N VAL A 52 1.89 13.47 -17.80
CA VAL A 52 2.73 14.53 -18.37
C VAL A 52 4.19 14.20 -18.08
N PHE A 53 5.02 14.11 -19.12
CA PHE A 53 6.47 13.93 -19.01
C PHE A 53 7.18 15.27 -18.89
N HIS A 54 8.28 15.30 -18.14
CA HIS A 54 9.07 16.50 -17.89
C HIS A 54 10.54 16.28 -18.28
N ASP A 55 11.24 17.37 -18.64
CA ASP A 55 12.65 17.33 -19.08
C ASP A 55 13.63 16.87 -17.98
N ASN A 56 13.20 16.89 -16.72
CA ASN A 56 13.97 16.46 -15.56
C ASN A 56 13.89 14.94 -15.28
N ASP A 57 13.47 14.13 -16.26
CA ASP A 57 13.30 12.66 -16.13
C ASP A 57 12.24 12.25 -15.10
N THR A 58 11.27 13.12 -14.86
CA THR A 58 10.08 12.78 -14.07
C THR A 58 8.84 12.81 -14.94
N LEU A 59 7.79 12.17 -14.47
CA LEU A 59 6.46 12.28 -15.03
C LEU A 59 5.46 12.54 -13.90
N THR A 60 4.43 13.33 -14.20
CA THR A 60 3.30 13.60 -13.31
C THR A 60 2.08 12.86 -13.80
N TYR A 61 1.29 12.30 -12.88
CA TYR A 61 0.06 11.58 -13.20
C TYR A 61 -0.94 11.63 -12.06
N LEU A 62 -2.18 11.27 -12.39
CA LEU A 62 -3.28 11.03 -11.48
C LEU A 62 -3.60 9.53 -11.44
N ASN A 63 -4.02 9.03 -10.29
CA ASN A 63 -4.42 7.63 -10.16
C ASN A 63 -5.94 7.49 -10.22
N LYS A 64 -6.44 6.78 -11.23
CA LYS A 64 -7.85 6.44 -11.36
C LYS A 64 -8.05 4.96 -11.05
N ARG A 65 -8.79 4.66 -10.00
CA ARG A 65 -9.11 3.30 -9.57
C ARG A 65 -10.60 3.01 -9.78
N ILE A 66 -10.92 1.84 -10.31
CA ILE A 66 -12.28 1.41 -10.59
C ILE A 66 -12.51 0.10 -9.85
N TRP A 67 -13.56 0.06 -9.02
CA TRP A 67 -13.95 -1.15 -8.28
C TRP A 67 -15.31 -1.66 -8.74
N ARG A 68 -15.41 -2.98 -8.90
CA ARG A 68 -16.64 -3.70 -9.26
C ARG A 68 -16.82 -4.88 -8.33
N PHE A 69 -17.96 -4.97 -7.68
CA PHE A 69 -18.24 -6.04 -6.72
C PHE A 69 -18.34 -7.41 -7.42
N GLU A 70 -17.70 -8.42 -6.84
CA GLU A 70 -17.65 -9.81 -7.32
C GLU A 70 -18.43 -10.72 -6.37
N PRO A 71 -19.75 -10.87 -6.53
CA PRO A 71 -20.60 -11.63 -5.62
C PRO A 71 -20.19 -13.10 -5.53
N GLU A 72 -19.78 -13.71 -6.64
CA GLU A 72 -19.40 -15.13 -6.70
C GLU A 72 -18.10 -15.44 -5.94
N LYS A 73 -17.26 -14.43 -5.70
CA LYS A 73 -16.02 -14.56 -4.94
C LYS A 73 -16.17 -14.10 -3.49
N SER A 74 -17.30 -13.47 -3.15
CA SER A 74 -17.55 -12.88 -1.85
C SER A 74 -18.27 -13.87 -0.94
N ASN A 75 -17.98 -13.80 0.36
CA ASN A 75 -18.67 -14.59 1.39
C ASN A 75 -19.71 -13.72 2.12
N GLY A 76 -20.56 -13.06 1.34
CA GLY A 76 -21.55 -12.10 1.83
C GLY A 76 -22.14 -11.26 0.70
N SER A 77 -23.19 -10.50 1.04
CA SER A 77 -23.83 -9.53 0.14
C SER A 77 -23.46 -8.10 0.54
N LEU A 78 -23.52 -7.17 -0.41
CA LEU A 78 -23.38 -5.75 -0.09
C LEU A 78 -24.52 -5.20 0.78
N ASP A 79 -25.62 -5.93 0.89
CA ASP A 79 -26.75 -5.62 1.76
C ASP A 79 -26.60 -6.18 3.19
N ASP A 80 -25.51 -6.91 3.47
CA ASP A 80 -25.23 -7.40 4.82
C ASP A 80 -25.08 -6.22 5.78
N ILE A 81 -25.73 -6.32 6.94
CA ILE A 81 -25.77 -5.24 7.93
C ILE A 81 -24.73 -5.53 9.00
N ILE A 82 -23.89 -4.54 9.27
CA ILE A 82 -22.85 -4.61 10.29
C ILE A 82 -22.98 -3.46 11.28
N THR A 83 -22.65 -3.74 12.55
CA THR A 83 -22.59 -2.74 13.60
C THR A 83 -21.14 -2.25 13.73
N ILE A 84 -20.90 -0.95 13.60
CA ILE A 84 -19.57 -0.34 13.76
C ILE A 84 -19.62 0.81 14.77
N LEU A 85 -18.46 1.21 15.29
CA LEU A 85 -18.32 2.50 15.98
C LEU A 85 -18.72 3.61 15.00
N ASN A 86 -19.58 4.53 15.44
CA ASN A 86 -19.98 5.70 14.68
C ASN A 86 -18.76 6.62 14.45
N PRO A 87 -18.25 6.71 13.21
CA PRO A 87 -17.02 7.45 12.93
C PRO A 87 -17.17 8.96 13.14
N MET A 88 -18.38 9.50 12.90
CA MET A 88 -18.66 10.92 13.07
C MET A 88 -18.72 11.30 14.55
N VAL A 89 -19.36 10.47 15.37
CA VAL A 89 -19.33 10.62 16.84
C VAL A 89 -17.91 10.52 17.38
N ALA A 90 -17.12 9.54 16.91
CA ALA A 90 -15.72 9.39 17.31
C ALA A 90 -14.87 10.62 16.93
N LEU A 91 -15.08 11.18 15.73
CA LEU A 91 -14.45 12.42 15.30
C LEU A 91 -14.78 13.57 16.24
N ILE A 92 -16.07 13.82 16.52
CA ILE A 92 -16.51 14.90 17.39
C ILE A 92 -15.90 14.77 18.78
N ILE A 93 -15.93 13.57 19.37
CA ILE A 93 -15.34 13.31 20.69
C ILE A 93 -13.85 13.62 20.70
N ASN A 94 -13.12 13.22 19.65
CA ASN A 94 -11.70 13.54 19.52
C ASN A 94 -11.45 15.05 19.34
N THR A 95 -12.31 15.75 18.60
CA THR A 95 -12.20 17.21 18.41
C THR A 95 -12.39 17.97 19.71
N VAL A 96 -13.36 17.59 20.55
CA VAL A 96 -13.68 18.31 21.80
C VAL A 96 -12.93 17.82 23.02
N LYS A 97 -12.00 16.86 22.88
CA LYS A 97 -11.33 16.20 24.01
C LYS A 97 -10.53 17.16 24.90
N ASP A 98 -10.01 18.24 24.33
CA ASP A 98 -9.20 19.24 25.04
C ASP A 98 -10.00 20.52 25.37
N GLU A 99 -11.29 20.55 25.00
CA GLU A 99 -12.17 21.69 25.23
C GLU A 99 -12.66 21.79 26.69
N HIS A 100 -13.15 22.99 27.06
CA HIS A 100 -13.70 23.25 28.38
C HIS A 100 -14.92 22.34 28.67
N VAL A 101 -15.13 21.98 29.95
CA VAL A 101 -16.18 21.04 30.38
C VAL A 101 -17.56 21.44 29.86
N LEU A 102 -17.90 22.73 29.88
CA LEU A 102 -19.18 23.24 29.38
C LEU A 102 -19.40 22.98 27.88
N VAL A 103 -18.33 23.01 27.08
CA VAL A 103 -18.40 22.69 25.64
C VAL A 103 -18.68 21.21 25.46
N LYS A 104 -17.99 20.34 26.21
CA LYS A 104 -18.21 18.90 26.18
C LYS A 104 -19.64 18.53 26.57
N GLU A 105 -20.16 19.11 27.65
CA GLU A 105 -21.54 18.88 28.11
C GLU A 105 -22.57 19.40 27.10
N ALA A 106 -22.33 20.56 26.47
CA ALA A 106 -23.21 21.09 25.42
C ALA A 106 -23.23 20.19 24.17
N VAL A 107 -22.07 19.69 23.76
CA VAL A 107 -21.95 18.77 22.62
C VAL A 107 -22.59 17.41 22.94
N ASP A 108 -22.39 16.88 24.14
CA ASP A 108 -23.03 15.64 24.58
C ASP A 108 -24.57 15.76 24.58
N PHE A 109 -25.10 16.87 25.11
CA PHE A 109 -26.54 17.16 25.04
C PHE A 109 -27.04 17.25 23.60
N PHE A 110 -26.27 17.89 22.71
CA PHE A 110 -26.61 18.00 21.31
C PHE A 110 -26.65 16.65 20.59
N LEU A 111 -25.65 15.78 20.84
CA LEU A 111 -25.63 14.41 20.29
C LEU A 111 -26.85 13.61 20.78
N GLU A 112 -27.19 13.72 22.07
CA GLU A 112 -28.38 13.08 22.64
C GLU A 112 -29.68 13.62 22.01
N GLU A 113 -29.81 14.93 21.83
CA GLU A 113 -30.99 15.57 21.21
C GLU A 113 -31.16 15.16 19.75
N LYS A 114 -30.05 14.96 19.02
CA LYS A 114 -30.07 14.45 17.64
C LYS A 114 -30.24 12.94 17.55
N GLY A 115 -30.26 12.24 18.67
CA GLY A 115 -30.41 10.78 18.71
C GLY A 115 -29.18 10.04 18.18
N GLU A 116 -28.00 10.67 18.22
CA GLU A 116 -26.75 10.05 17.82
C GLU A 116 -26.33 8.98 18.83
N THR A 117 -25.87 7.84 18.31
CA THR A 117 -25.44 6.69 19.11
C THR A 117 -23.97 6.38 18.91
N LEU A 118 -23.36 5.75 19.92
CA LEU A 118 -21.95 5.35 19.84
C LEU A 118 -21.71 4.34 18.73
N ALA A 119 -22.61 3.37 18.56
CA ALA A 119 -22.56 2.42 17.46
C ALA A 119 -23.70 2.66 16.46
N ILE A 120 -23.41 2.43 15.18
CA ILE A 120 -24.37 2.53 14.08
C ILE A 120 -24.45 1.21 13.32
N LYS A 121 -25.61 0.95 12.71
CA LYS A 121 -25.84 -0.19 11.84
C LYS A 121 -25.99 0.29 10.41
N LYS A 122 -25.16 -0.24 9.52
CA LYS A 122 -25.15 0.13 8.10
C LYS A 122 -24.89 -1.10 7.24
N THR A 123 -25.33 -1.03 5.99
CA THR A 123 -25.00 -2.04 4.98
C THR A 123 -23.54 -1.90 4.55
N ILE A 124 -22.95 -2.98 4.05
CA ILE A 124 -21.58 -2.94 3.48
C ILE A 124 -21.47 -1.93 2.35
N ARG A 125 -22.48 -1.86 1.48
CA ARG A 125 -22.59 -0.89 0.39
C ARG A 125 -22.44 0.56 0.87
N GLU A 126 -23.21 0.93 1.90
CA GLU A 126 -23.17 2.26 2.50
C GLU A 126 -21.82 2.54 3.15
N LEU A 127 -21.23 1.57 3.85
CA LEU A 127 -19.96 1.77 4.55
C LEU A 127 -18.78 1.94 3.60
N ILE A 128 -18.73 1.20 2.50
CA ILE A 128 -17.56 1.20 1.61
C ILE A 128 -17.67 2.31 0.55
N PHE A 129 -18.53 2.17 -0.45
CA PHE A 129 -18.47 3.01 -1.66
C PHE A 129 -19.67 3.95 -1.87
N ASP A 130 -20.90 3.52 -1.54
CA ASP A 130 -22.10 4.31 -1.87
C ASP A 130 -22.28 5.47 -0.89
N GLY A 131 -21.79 5.30 0.33
CA GLY A 131 -21.94 6.26 1.42
C GLY A 131 -23.36 6.32 1.98
N TYR A 132 -23.48 6.84 3.20
CA TYR A 132 -24.76 7.18 3.81
C TYR A 132 -24.80 8.66 4.21
N ASP A 133 -26.01 9.22 4.20
CA ASP A 133 -26.27 10.57 4.69
C ASP A 133 -26.18 10.58 6.23
N ASP A 134 -25.46 11.55 6.78
CA ASP A 134 -25.19 11.68 8.21
C ASP A 134 -25.59 13.08 8.69
N ALA A 135 -26.41 13.14 9.73
CA ALA A 135 -26.99 14.39 10.21
C ALA A 135 -25.92 15.35 10.75
N LEU A 136 -24.80 14.85 11.27
CA LEU A 136 -23.72 15.66 11.81
C LEU A 136 -22.94 16.34 10.69
N ILE A 137 -22.78 15.69 9.54
CA ILE A 137 -22.17 16.29 8.34
C ILE A 137 -23.01 17.48 7.86
N ASP A 138 -24.33 17.29 7.71
CA ASP A 138 -25.25 18.34 7.28
C ASP A 138 -25.22 19.56 8.21
N ILE A 139 -25.08 19.31 9.52
CA ILE A 139 -25.04 20.36 10.53
C ILE A 139 -23.69 21.09 10.49
N ALA A 140 -22.58 20.37 10.38
CA ALA A 140 -21.24 20.96 10.26
C ALA A 140 -21.15 21.88 9.03
N GLU A 141 -21.71 21.45 7.88
CA GLU A 141 -21.75 22.26 6.65
C GLU A 141 -22.58 23.55 6.85
N LYS A 142 -23.77 23.44 7.47
CA LYS A 142 -24.65 24.60 7.72
C LYS A 142 -24.08 25.60 8.71
N LEU A 143 -23.37 25.13 9.74
CA LEU A 143 -22.85 25.97 10.81
C LEU A 143 -21.47 26.57 10.51
N ASN A 144 -20.78 26.09 9.45
CA ASN A 144 -19.44 26.52 9.06
C ASN A 144 -18.47 26.57 10.25
N ILE A 145 -18.42 25.47 11.00
CA ILE A 145 -17.65 25.37 12.26
C ILE A 145 -16.16 25.50 11.95
N SER A 146 -15.52 26.52 12.49
CA SER A 146 -14.08 26.75 12.32
C SER A 146 -13.28 25.54 12.78
N GLY A 147 -12.39 25.03 11.91
CA GLY A 147 -11.54 23.87 12.19
C GLY A 147 -12.11 22.52 11.75
N ILE A 148 -13.39 22.46 11.36
CA ILE A 148 -14.02 21.27 10.77
C ILE A 148 -14.29 21.56 9.29
N ASN A 149 -13.43 21.08 8.41
CA ASN A 149 -13.63 21.16 6.96
C ASN A 149 -13.83 19.74 6.42
N ILE A 150 -15.09 19.35 6.23
CA ILE A 150 -15.48 18.05 5.72
C ILE A 150 -15.79 18.23 4.22
N PRO A 151 -14.95 17.73 3.30
CA PRO A 151 -15.15 17.96 1.86
C PRO A 151 -16.16 17.01 1.23
N PHE A 152 -16.89 16.21 2.01
CA PHE A 152 -17.81 15.18 1.55
C PHE A 152 -19.20 15.37 2.15
N LYS A 153 -20.24 15.02 1.38
CA LYS A 153 -21.65 15.14 1.79
C LYS A 153 -22.21 13.88 2.44
N LYS A 154 -21.56 12.73 2.19
CA LYS A 154 -21.92 11.43 2.73
C LYS A 154 -20.73 10.83 3.43
N PHE A 155 -20.96 10.05 4.46
CA PHE A 155 -19.92 9.24 5.06
C PHE A 155 -19.81 7.89 4.32
N GLY A 156 -18.59 7.51 3.98
CA GLY A 156 -18.22 6.17 3.55
C GLY A 156 -16.70 6.09 3.44
N TRP A 157 -16.11 4.93 3.72
CA TRP A 157 -14.66 4.77 3.80
C TRP A 157 -13.94 5.07 2.46
N PHE A 158 -14.63 4.81 1.35
CA PHE A 158 -14.14 5.00 -0.02
C PHE A 158 -15.14 5.83 -0.86
N VAL A 159 -16.00 6.61 -0.22
CA VAL A 159 -16.98 7.46 -0.91
C VAL A 159 -16.28 8.42 -1.87
N GLU A 160 -16.86 8.62 -3.06
CA GLU A 160 -16.31 9.45 -4.16
C GLU A 160 -14.95 9.00 -4.73
N ARG A 161 -14.35 7.92 -4.21
CA ARG A 161 -13.08 7.41 -4.70
C ARG A 161 -13.24 6.56 -5.96
N ASN A 162 -14.32 5.78 -6.05
CA ASN A 162 -14.55 4.90 -7.19
C ASN A 162 -14.66 5.70 -8.49
N ASN A 163 -13.85 5.32 -9.48
CA ASN A 163 -13.78 5.96 -10.79
C ASN A 163 -13.31 7.44 -10.76
N SER A 164 -12.76 7.90 -9.62
CA SER A 164 -12.16 9.23 -9.48
C SER A 164 -10.68 9.20 -9.81
N ALA A 165 -10.22 10.15 -10.63
CA ALA A 165 -8.80 10.33 -10.93
C ALA A 165 -8.09 11.23 -9.91
N THR A 166 -8.83 12.12 -9.23
CA THR A 166 -8.24 13.18 -8.39
C THR A 166 -8.18 12.81 -6.91
N TYR A 167 -8.92 11.79 -6.47
CA TYR A 167 -9.04 11.44 -5.05
C TYR A 167 -7.68 11.12 -4.39
N ASP A 168 -6.87 10.28 -5.04
CA ASP A 168 -5.56 9.88 -4.51
C ASP A 168 -4.51 11.01 -4.57
N GLY A 169 -4.83 12.14 -5.21
CA GLY A 169 -3.93 13.26 -5.42
C GLY A 169 -3.00 13.12 -6.62
N VAL A 170 -2.07 14.06 -6.74
CA VAL A 170 -1.14 14.18 -7.87
C VAL A 170 0.20 13.53 -7.52
N PHE A 171 0.64 12.58 -8.32
CA PHE A 171 1.90 11.88 -8.14
C PHE A 171 2.93 12.38 -9.15
N ASN A 172 4.17 12.59 -8.69
CA ASN A 172 5.33 12.76 -9.57
C ASN A 172 6.34 11.64 -9.26
N MET A 173 6.83 10.96 -10.28
CA MET A 173 7.80 9.88 -10.14
C MET A 173 8.87 9.96 -11.21
N TYR A 174 10.02 9.36 -10.96
CA TYR A 174 11.06 9.21 -11.97
C TYR A 174 10.61 8.25 -13.08
N SER A 175 10.88 8.66 -14.33
CA SER A 175 10.56 7.85 -15.52
C SER A 175 11.61 6.78 -15.82
N GLY A 176 12.82 6.94 -15.28
CA GLY A 176 13.94 6.02 -15.49
C GLY A 176 14.68 6.22 -16.82
N GLY A 177 14.43 7.32 -17.54
CA GLY A 177 15.00 7.60 -18.85
C GLY A 177 16.47 8.05 -18.79
N LYS A 178 16.86 8.84 -17.78
CA LYS A 178 18.26 9.22 -17.55
C LYS A 178 18.97 8.23 -16.63
N ASP A 179 18.26 7.75 -15.61
CA ASP A 179 18.79 6.79 -14.64
C ASP A 179 17.74 5.72 -14.34
N ILE A 180 17.91 4.54 -14.97
CA ILE A 180 16.99 3.42 -14.84
C ILE A 180 16.87 2.93 -13.38
N SER A 181 17.88 3.17 -12.54
CA SER A 181 17.86 2.76 -11.12
C SER A 181 16.79 3.47 -10.30
N LYS A 182 16.27 4.59 -10.80
CA LYS A 182 15.22 5.39 -10.16
C LYS A 182 13.81 5.08 -10.66
N LEU A 183 13.66 4.18 -11.63
CA LEU A 183 12.38 3.87 -12.25
C LEU A 183 11.27 3.64 -11.21
N GLY A 184 10.17 4.39 -11.33
CA GLY A 184 8.99 4.21 -10.48
C GLY A 184 9.10 4.80 -9.07
N VAL A 185 10.24 5.38 -8.69
CA VAL A 185 10.41 6.06 -7.40
C VAL A 185 9.62 7.38 -7.41
N ILE A 186 8.68 7.49 -6.49
CA ILE A 186 7.85 8.69 -6.27
C ILE A 186 8.71 9.73 -5.58
N THR A 187 8.69 10.95 -6.11
CA THR A 187 9.48 12.08 -5.61
C THR A 187 8.63 13.16 -4.99
N ARG A 188 7.38 13.31 -5.44
CA ARG A 188 6.41 14.26 -4.91
C ARG A 188 5.01 13.68 -4.89
N TRP A 189 4.25 14.08 -3.87
CA TRP A 189 2.82 13.84 -3.78
C TRP A 189 2.14 15.16 -3.46
N ASN A 190 1.13 15.52 -4.24
CA ASN A 190 0.49 16.84 -4.20
C ASN A 190 1.50 17.99 -4.26
N TYR A 191 2.47 17.87 -5.17
CA TYR A 191 3.54 18.85 -5.42
C TYR A 191 4.58 19.00 -4.30
N GLU A 192 4.44 18.25 -3.20
CA GLU A 192 5.36 18.29 -2.07
C GLU A 192 6.32 17.09 -2.06
N HIS A 193 7.60 17.35 -1.74
CA HIS A 193 8.60 16.30 -1.52
C HIS A 193 8.52 15.67 -0.13
N LYS A 194 7.87 16.36 0.79
CA LYS A 194 7.70 15.95 2.17
C LYS A 194 6.31 16.38 2.60
N THR A 195 5.53 15.43 3.08
CA THR A 195 4.20 15.70 3.60
C THR A 195 4.30 16.46 4.92
N SER A 196 3.36 17.37 5.16
CA SER A 196 3.25 18.11 6.42
C SER A 196 2.62 17.28 7.55
N TYR A 197 2.21 16.05 7.26
CA TYR A 197 1.44 15.20 8.17
C TYR A 197 2.30 14.50 9.22
N TYR A 198 3.59 14.30 8.92
CA TYR A 198 4.55 13.66 9.82
C TYR A 198 5.83 14.51 9.95
N PRO A 199 6.40 14.65 11.16
CA PRO A 199 7.65 15.36 11.38
C PRO A 199 8.85 14.59 10.80
N GLY A 200 9.99 15.27 10.66
CA GLY A 200 11.27 14.62 10.33
C GLY A 200 11.23 13.80 9.02
N ASP A 201 11.90 12.65 9.02
CA ASP A 201 12.04 11.82 7.82
C ASP A 201 10.77 11.01 7.50
N CYS A 202 9.88 10.81 8.47
CA CYS A 202 8.61 10.09 8.32
C CYS A 202 7.68 10.74 7.28
N GLY A 203 7.80 12.06 7.07
CA GLY A 203 7.02 12.77 6.06
C GLY A 203 7.62 12.71 4.66
N ILE A 204 8.83 12.20 4.46
CA ILE A 204 9.48 12.22 3.14
C ILE A 204 8.69 11.36 2.15
N VAL A 205 8.35 11.96 1.01
CA VAL A 205 7.73 11.25 -0.11
C VAL A 205 8.83 10.49 -0.85
N ASN A 206 8.89 9.18 -0.60
CA ASN A 206 9.85 8.27 -1.22
C ASN A 206 9.30 6.84 -1.22
N GLY A 207 9.80 5.97 -2.10
CA GLY A 207 9.29 4.64 -2.38
C GLY A 207 8.61 4.57 -3.74
N THR A 208 8.12 3.40 -4.12
CA THR A 208 7.33 3.22 -5.35
C THR A 208 5.84 3.16 -5.02
N SER A 209 4.99 3.13 -6.04
CA SER A 209 3.55 2.87 -5.86
C SER A 209 3.22 1.39 -5.59
N GLY A 210 4.22 0.50 -5.58
CA GLY A 210 4.03 -0.94 -5.50
C GLY A 210 3.87 -1.64 -6.86
N GLU A 211 3.62 -0.90 -7.94
CA GLU A 211 3.29 -1.48 -9.26
C GLU A 211 4.44 -1.43 -10.28
N LEU A 212 5.40 -0.53 -10.10
CA LEU A 212 6.54 -0.34 -11.01
C LEU A 212 7.82 -0.20 -10.20
N TRP A 213 8.82 -0.99 -10.57
CA TRP A 213 10.06 -1.12 -9.81
C TRP A 213 11.27 -1.16 -10.74
N TYR A 214 12.36 -0.54 -10.29
CA TYR A 214 13.69 -1.02 -10.64
C TYR A 214 14.05 -2.22 -9.74
N PRO A 215 14.63 -3.31 -10.28
CA PRO A 215 14.92 -4.52 -9.50
C PRO A 215 15.82 -4.23 -8.28
N PRO A 216 15.37 -4.51 -7.04
CA PRO A 216 16.09 -4.19 -5.81
C PRO A 216 17.18 -5.24 -5.49
N ARG A 217 18.08 -5.52 -6.45
CA ARG A 217 19.02 -6.67 -6.42
C ARG A 217 19.85 -6.80 -5.14
N ASN A 218 20.27 -5.68 -4.58
CA ASN A 218 21.13 -5.62 -3.39
C ASN A 218 20.45 -4.92 -2.21
N SER A 219 19.13 -4.75 -2.26
CA SER A 219 18.38 -4.09 -1.20
C SER A 219 17.75 -5.13 -0.28
N GLU A 220 18.03 -5.03 1.01
CA GLU A 220 17.37 -5.82 2.05
C GLU A 220 15.96 -5.27 2.37
N GLU A 221 15.69 -4.01 2.01
CA GLU A 221 14.39 -3.38 2.20
C GLU A 221 13.87 -2.73 0.90
N ILE A 222 12.55 -2.65 0.78
CA ILE A 222 11.84 -1.84 -0.22
C ILE A 222 10.81 -0.96 0.47
N SER A 223 10.49 0.18 -0.15
CA SER A 223 9.50 1.12 0.38
C SER A 223 8.37 1.34 -0.60
N ILE A 224 7.14 1.28 -0.10
CA ILE A 224 5.92 1.56 -0.85
C ILE A 224 5.32 2.84 -0.28
N PHE A 225 5.09 3.84 -1.13
CA PHE A 225 4.35 5.04 -0.76
C PHE A 225 2.88 4.88 -1.14
N THR A 226 1.98 5.21 -0.21
CA THR A 226 0.54 5.21 -0.48
C THR A 226 -0.13 6.47 0.07
N SER A 227 -1.05 7.04 -0.71
CA SER A 227 -1.88 8.18 -0.30
C SER A 227 -2.82 7.84 0.86
N ASP A 228 -3.07 6.55 1.11
CA ASP A 228 -3.91 6.11 2.23
C ASP A 228 -3.20 6.26 3.58
N LEU A 229 -1.87 6.12 3.60
CA LEU A 229 -1.01 6.32 4.78
C LEU A 229 -0.33 7.68 4.80
N CYS A 230 -0.41 8.45 3.70
CA CYS A 230 0.21 9.77 3.57
C CYS A 230 1.72 9.75 3.83
N SER A 231 2.32 8.56 3.68
CA SER A 231 3.69 8.20 4.04
C SER A 231 4.04 6.86 3.37
N ASN A 232 5.27 6.39 3.57
CA ASN A 232 5.71 5.09 3.08
C ASN A 232 5.66 3.99 4.15
N VAL A 233 5.63 2.75 3.67
CA VAL A 233 5.79 1.54 4.48
C VAL A 233 6.96 0.76 3.93
N LYS A 234 7.81 0.29 4.84
CA LYS A 234 8.96 -0.55 4.52
C LYS A 234 8.57 -2.02 4.57
N LEU A 235 9.10 -2.79 3.64
CA LEU A 235 9.05 -4.25 3.62
C LEU A 235 10.48 -4.81 3.54
N HIS A 236 10.74 -5.90 4.23
CA HIS A 236 12.04 -6.54 4.35
C HIS A 236 12.11 -7.84 3.57
N LYS A 237 13.27 -8.11 2.99
CA LYS A 237 13.53 -9.35 2.25
C LYS A 237 13.31 -10.56 3.16
N ASN A 238 12.53 -11.53 2.67
CA ASN A 238 12.14 -12.73 3.40
C ASN A 238 12.12 -13.94 2.46
N GLY A 239 13.31 -14.33 2.03
CA GLY A 239 13.51 -15.51 1.18
C GLY A 239 13.02 -15.34 -0.26
N THR A 240 12.79 -16.47 -0.93
CA THR A 240 12.36 -16.54 -2.33
C THR A 240 11.05 -17.30 -2.46
N SER A 241 10.36 -17.09 -3.56
CA SER A 241 9.14 -17.81 -3.93
C SER A 241 9.10 -18.07 -5.41
N THR A 242 8.45 -19.15 -5.83
CA THR A 242 8.28 -19.49 -7.23
C THR A 242 6.82 -19.38 -7.62
N ILE A 243 6.53 -18.56 -8.63
CA ILE A 243 5.18 -18.32 -9.15
C ILE A 243 5.19 -18.70 -10.63
N TYR A 244 4.35 -19.67 -11.03
CA TYR A 244 4.33 -20.26 -12.37
C TYR A 244 5.73 -20.63 -12.91
N GLY A 245 6.66 -21.08 -12.06
CA GLY A 245 8.03 -21.45 -12.47
C GLY A 245 8.99 -20.27 -12.70
N ILE A 246 8.62 -19.06 -12.27
CA ILE A 246 9.52 -17.90 -12.19
C ILE A 246 9.89 -17.70 -10.71
N GLU A 247 11.19 -17.66 -10.41
CA GLU A 247 11.70 -17.36 -9.07
C GLU A 247 11.66 -15.84 -8.80
N GLY A 248 11.17 -15.47 -7.63
CA GLY A 248 11.10 -14.10 -7.14
C GLY A 248 11.63 -13.95 -5.73
N THR A 249 12.15 -12.76 -5.43
CA THR A 249 12.53 -12.35 -4.08
C THR A 249 11.28 -11.85 -3.35
N ARG A 250 10.97 -12.41 -2.19
CA ARG A 250 9.83 -12.00 -1.37
C ARG A 250 10.26 -10.91 -0.38
N TYR A 251 9.43 -9.89 -0.24
CA TYR A 251 9.54 -8.83 0.75
C TYR A 251 8.28 -8.80 1.60
N VAL A 252 8.41 -8.68 2.92
CA VAL A 252 7.30 -8.75 3.89
C VAL A 252 7.34 -7.60 4.89
N GLY A 253 6.18 -7.19 5.39
CA GLY A 253 6.08 -6.24 6.50
C GLY A 253 6.54 -6.88 7.80
N SER A 254 7.30 -6.14 8.61
CA SER A 254 7.75 -6.54 9.95
C SER A 254 7.23 -5.55 10.99
N ASP A 255 7.60 -5.78 12.25
CA ASP A 255 7.33 -4.92 13.41
C ASP A 255 7.80 -3.46 13.27
N ASP A 256 8.78 -3.16 12.42
CA ASP A 256 9.22 -1.79 12.15
C ASP A 256 8.23 -0.98 11.30
N ALA A 257 7.39 -1.64 10.50
CA ALA A 257 6.50 -1.00 9.54
C ALA A 257 5.52 -0.02 10.19
N PHE A 258 5.03 -0.34 11.39
CA PHE A 258 4.15 0.52 12.18
C PHE A 258 4.72 0.82 13.57
N ASP A 259 6.06 0.75 13.70
CA ASP A 259 6.71 1.23 14.91
C ASP A 259 6.58 2.75 15.04
N ASN A 260 6.70 3.22 16.28
CA ASN A 260 6.52 4.61 16.65
C ASN A 260 7.72 5.20 17.41
N GLY A 261 8.89 4.55 17.34
CA GLY A 261 10.08 4.89 18.11
C GLY A 261 10.29 4.03 19.35
N THR A 262 9.41 3.05 19.60
CA THR A 262 9.55 2.15 20.76
C THR A 262 10.72 1.19 20.57
N TYR A 263 10.85 0.63 19.36
CA TYR A 263 11.93 -0.30 19.02
C TYR A 263 12.93 0.28 18.02
N TYR A 264 12.49 1.19 17.14
CA TYR A 264 13.30 1.70 16.04
C TYR A 264 13.36 3.24 16.06
N GLU A 265 14.55 3.81 16.32
CA GLU A 265 14.71 5.28 16.51
C GLU A 265 14.28 6.10 15.29
N ASN A 266 14.45 5.57 14.07
CA ASN A 266 14.01 6.21 12.83
C ASN A 266 12.47 6.34 12.73
N SER A 267 11.72 5.53 13.47
CA SER A 267 10.25 5.55 13.48
C SER A 267 9.66 6.49 14.54
N LYS A 268 10.50 7.16 15.34
CA LYS A 268 10.08 8.06 16.42
C LYS A 268 9.21 9.23 15.96
N CYS A 269 9.38 9.67 14.71
CA CYS A 269 8.52 10.70 14.13
C CYS A 269 7.09 10.23 13.84
N PHE A 270 6.79 8.93 13.90
CA PHE A 270 5.42 8.40 13.86
C PHE A 270 4.74 8.34 15.24
N SER A 271 5.44 8.73 16.32
CA SER A 271 4.88 8.73 17.67
C SER A 271 3.61 9.59 17.76
N SER A 272 2.55 8.98 18.29
CA SER A 272 1.21 9.60 18.41
C SER A 272 0.58 9.37 19.79
N GLY A 273 1.39 9.05 20.80
CA GLY A 273 0.93 8.85 22.18
C GLY A 273 0.15 7.55 22.42
N VAL A 274 0.20 6.61 21.47
CA VAL A 274 -0.35 5.25 21.60
C VAL A 274 0.78 4.21 21.52
N PRO A 275 0.58 2.98 22.03
CA PRO A 275 1.54 1.88 21.89
C PRO A 275 1.95 1.57 20.43
N THR A 276 2.98 0.75 20.26
CA THR A 276 3.58 0.47 18.95
C THR A 276 2.79 -0.54 18.10
N GLY A 277 2.96 -0.49 16.78
CA GLY A 277 2.30 -1.35 15.79
C GLY A 277 1.01 -0.79 15.20
N VAL A 278 0.74 0.49 15.44
CA VAL A 278 -0.29 1.27 14.77
C VAL A 278 0.28 2.62 14.37
N ARG A 279 -0.17 3.17 13.24
CA ARG A 279 0.22 4.49 12.74
C ARG A 279 -1.00 5.40 12.64
N SER A 280 -0.94 6.54 13.30
CA SER A 280 -1.98 7.58 13.15
C SER A 280 -1.99 8.13 11.73
N VAL A 281 -3.18 8.22 11.14
CA VAL A 281 -3.43 8.92 9.87
C VAL A 281 -4.34 10.14 10.08
N SER A 282 -4.56 10.54 11.33
CA SER A 282 -5.48 11.61 11.71
C SER A 282 -5.21 12.93 10.99
N THR A 283 -3.93 13.34 10.92
CA THR A 283 -3.53 14.62 10.33
C THR A 283 -3.84 14.71 8.84
N CYS A 284 -3.88 13.58 8.13
CA CYS A 284 -4.23 13.54 6.70
C CYS A 284 -5.64 13.03 6.40
N LYS A 285 -6.40 12.61 7.43
CA LYS A 285 -7.79 12.15 7.34
C LYS A 285 -8.70 13.02 8.21
N PHE A 286 -8.67 14.33 7.96
CA PHE A 286 -9.59 15.33 8.54
C PHE A 286 -9.66 15.33 10.08
N ASN A 287 -8.55 15.03 10.76
CA ASN A 287 -8.46 14.88 12.21
C ASN A 287 -9.33 13.77 12.81
N ALA A 288 -9.83 12.84 12.00
CA ALA A 288 -10.47 11.63 12.50
C ALA A 288 -9.47 10.84 13.36
N PRO A 289 -9.89 10.22 14.47
CA PRO A 289 -9.02 9.43 15.33
C PRO A 289 -8.66 8.06 14.69
N ALA A 290 -8.23 8.07 13.43
CA ALA A 290 -7.98 6.91 12.60
C ALA A 290 -6.52 6.44 12.66
N TYR A 291 -6.35 5.13 12.75
CA TYR A 291 -5.06 4.45 12.87
C TYR A 291 -5.01 3.25 11.93
N ILE A 292 -3.89 3.09 11.23
CA ILE A 292 -3.62 1.91 10.40
C ILE A 292 -2.69 0.95 11.12
N SER A 293 -2.99 -0.35 11.02
CA SER A 293 -2.16 -1.45 11.49
C SER A 293 -2.08 -2.55 10.45
N PHE A 294 -1.34 -3.63 10.72
CA PHE A 294 -1.61 -4.89 10.03
C PHE A 294 -2.92 -5.54 10.53
N PRO A 295 -3.52 -6.45 9.75
CA PRO A 295 -4.74 -7.14 10.14
C PRO A 295 -4.64 -7.85 11.48
N HIS A 296 -5.72 -7.80 12.26
CA HIS A 296 -5.85 -8.30 13.63
C HIS A 296 -4.73 -7.83 14.58
N PHE A 297 -4.21 -6.61 14.35
CA PHE A 297 -3.09 -6.07 15.12
C PHE A 297 -1.86 -6.99 15.08
N TYR A 298 -1.62 -7.64 13.94
CA TYR A 298 -0.39 -8.39 13.70
C TYR A 298 0.84 -7.46 13.81
N HIS A 299 1.92 -7.95 14.43
CA HIS A 299 3.10 -7.15 14.83
C HIS A 299 2.85 -5.96 15.76
N ALA A 300 1.62 -5.76 16.27
CA ALA A 300 1.35 -4.70 17.23
C ALA A 300 1.42 -5.16 18.68
N ASP A 301 1.54 -4.18 19.57
CA ASP A 301 1.56 -4.38 21.01
C ASP A 301 0.36 -5.24 21.45
N PRO A 302 0.56 -6.31 22.24
CA PRO A 302 -0.53 -7.18 22.70
C PRO A 302 -1.68 -6.44 23.38
N ILE A 303 -1.45 -5.26 23.96
CA ILE A 303 -2.49 -4.45 24.61
C ILE A 303 -3.71 -4.20 23.73
N TYR A 304 -3.53 -4.10 22.41
CA TYR A 304 -4.64 -3.90 21.47
C TYR A 304 -5.54 -5.13 21.40
N ARG A 305 -4.96 -6.33 21.36
CA ARG A 305 -5.71 -7.59 21.32
C ARG A 305 -6.23 -7.99 22.69
N ASP A 306 -5.55 -7.60 23.76
CA ASP A 306 -5.99 -7.88 25.12
C ASP A 306 -7.20 -7.01 25.52
N ALA A 307 -7.37 -5.86 24.88
CA ALA A 307 -8.47 -4.93 25.17
C ALA A 307 -9.81 -5.30 24.50
N ILE A 308 -9.79 -6.12 23.44
CA ILE A 308 -10.99 -6.46 22.64
C ILE A 308 -11.02 -7.95 22.28
N ASP A 309 -12.21 -8.52 22.17
CA ASP A 309 -12.39 -9.91 21.73
C ASP A 309 -12.59 -9.97 20.19
N GLY A 310 -12.07 -11.04 19.57
CA GLY A 310 -12.24 -11.31 18.13
C GLY A 310 -11.01 -11.06 17.25
N MET A 311 -9.88 -10.64 17.84
CA MET A 311 -8.62 -10.46 17.10
C MET A 311 -7.76 -11.73 17.14
N ASN A 312 -7.49 -12.33 15.97
CA ASN A 312 -6.68 -13.53 15.84
C ASN A 312 -5.63 -13.37 14.74
N PRO A 313 -4.45 -12.79 15.03
CA PRO A 313 -3.42 -12.56 14.01
C PRO A 313 -2.83 -13.88 13.51
N ASP A 314 -2.77 -14.04 12.19
CA ASP A 314 -2.19 -15.19 11.50
C ASP A 314 -1.10 -14.70 10.52
N PRO A 315 0.18 -15.08 10.72
CA PRO A 315 1.26 -14.72 9.81
C PRO A 315 1.04 -15.13 8.35
N LEU A 316 0.30 -16.21 8.08
CA LEU A 316 0.07 -16.69 6.72
C LEU A 316 -0.92 -15.79 5.95
N ASN A 317 -1.92 -15.26 6.65
CA ASN A 317 -3.02 -14.51 6.04
C ASN A 317 -2.92 -13.00 6.25
N HIS A 318 -2.18 -12.53 7.27
CA HIS A 318 -2.13 -11.12 7.66
C HIS A 318 -0.78 -10.44 7.42
N THR A 319 0.18 -11.15 6.82
CA THR A 319 1.47 -10.56 6.43
C THR A 319 1.34 -9.84 5.10
N CYS A 320 1.56 -8.52 5.10
CA CYS A 320 1.74 -7.75 3.87
C CYS A 320 3.00 -8.23 3.14
N LYS A 321 2.88 -8.63 1.87
CA LYS A 321 3.98 -9.20 1.07
C LYS A 321 3.95 -8.76 -0.38
N ILE A 322 5.14 -8.63 -0.96
CA ILE A 322 5.36 -8.45 -2.39
C ILE A 322 6.48 -9.38 -2.84
N THR A 323 6.27 -10.11 -3.92
CA THR A 323 7.30 -10.94 -4.56
C THR A 323 7.69 -10.31 -5.89
N LEU A 324 8.97 -10.00 -6.08
CA LEU A 324 9.52 -9.34 -7.27
C LEU A 324 10.49 -10.25 -8.02
N GLU A 325 10.43 -10.27 -9.36
CA GLU A 325 11.43 -10.98 -10.15
C GLU A 325 12.80 -10.26 -10.05
N PRO A 326 13.91 -10.94 -9.68
CA PRO A 326 15.16 -10.27 -9.29
C PRO A 326 15.87 -9.49 -10.41
N SER A 327 15.66 -9.89 -11.67
CA SER A 327 16.41 -9.34 -12.81
C SER A 327 15.77 -8.08 -13.39
N THR A 328 14.45 -7.97 -13.31
CA THR A 328 13.60 -6.97 -13.97
C THR A 328 12.75 -6.15 -13.01
N GLY A 329 12.49 -6.67 -11.80
CA GLY A 329 11.71 -6.00 -10.76
C GLY A 329 10.20 -6.09 -10.94
N PHE A 330 9.66 -6.76 -11.98
CA PHE A 330 8.21 -6.85 -12.11
C PHE A 330 7.60 -7.68 -10.96
N PRO A 331 6.43 -7.28 -10.44
CA PRO A 331 5.76 -8.01 -9.38
C PRO A 331 5.18 -9.34 -9.91
N LEU A 332 5.47 -10.42 -9.18
CA LEU A 332 4.89 -11.75 -9.41
C LEU A 332 3.63 -11.97 -8.57
N GLU A 333 3.67 -11.48 -7.33
CA GLU A 333 2.63 -11.60 -6.32
C GLU A 333 2.65 -10.33 -5.48
N VAL A 334 1.48 -9.75 -5.25
CA VAL A 334 1.24 -8.61 -4.36
C VAL A 334 0.09 -8.99 -3.45
N PHE A 335 0.32 -8.88 -2.15
CA PHE A 335 -0.70 -8.99 -1.11
C PHE A 335 -0.45 -7.85 -0.13
N ALA A 336 -1.03 -6.68 -0.41
CA ALA A 336 -0.90 -5.50 0.42
C ALA A 336 -2.09 -5.43 1.38
N ALA A 337 -1.86 -5.81 2.64
CA ALA A 337 -2.93 -5.96 3.64
C ALA A 337 -2.75 -4.99 4.82
N PHE A 338 -3.81 -4.23 5.13
CA PHE A 338 -3.84 -3.23 6.18
C PHE A 338 -5.20 -3.22 6.89
N GLN A 339 -5.22 -2.75 8.13
CA GLN A 339 -6.42 -2.62 8.94
C GLN A 339 -6.66 -1.17 9.34
N LEU A 340 -7.90 -0.70 9.17
CA LEU A 340 -8.35 0.58 9.66
C LEU A 340 -8.98 0.42 11.05
N ASN A 341 -8.55 1.29 11.96
CA ASN A 341 -9.03 1.35 13.32
C ASN A 341 -9.40 2.78 13.70
N LEU A 342 -10.33 2.92 14.64
CA LEU A 342 -10.68 4.20 15.26
C LEU A 342 -10.38 4.14 16.76
N LEU A 343 -9.75 5.18 17.30
CA LEU A 343 -9.54 5.31 18.74
C LEU A 343 -10.83 5.81 19.40
N LEU A 344 -11.47 4.95 20.18
CA LEU A 344 -12.56 5.31 21.07
C LEU A 344 -11.97 5.91 22.35
N LEU A 345 -12.38 7.13 22.71
CA LEU A 345 -11.89 7.85 23.88
C LEU A 345 -12.93 7.83 25.00
N HIS A 346 -12.50 7.47 26.21
CA HIS A 346 -13.27 7.70 27.44
C HIS A 346 -13.31 9.20 27.78
N GLN A 347 -14.49 9.73 28.12
CA GLN A 347 -14.64 11.08 28.65
C GLN A 347 -15.68 11.15 29.78
N ASP A 348 -15.26 11.53 30.99
CA ASP A 348 -16.14 11.60 32.17
C ASP A 348 -17.31 12.58 32.04
N LYS A 349 -17.16 13.57 31.16
CA LYS A 349 -18.11 14.69 30.95
C LYS A 349 -19.03 14.51 29.74
N MET A 350 -18.91 13.39 29.03
CA MET A 350 -19.79 13.06 27.91
C MET A 350 -20.46 11.73 28.19
N ARG A 351 -21.79 11.73 28.38
CA ARG A 351 -22.57 10.53 28.70
C ARG A 351 -22.38 9.43 27.65
N ILE A 352 -22.27 9.79 26.37
CA ILE A 352 -22.13 8.83 25.26
C ILE A 352 -20.88 7.93 25.37
N VAL A 353 -19.81 8.40 26.02
CA VAL A 353 -18.54 7.67 26.21
C VAL A 353 -18.06 7.66 27.66
N LYS A 354 -18.97 7.84 28.62
CA LYS A 354 -18.63 7.85 30.04
C LYS A 354 -18.34 6.46 30.60
N ASN A 355 -18.92 5.43 30.01
CA ASN A 355 -18.82 4.05 30.51
C ASN A 355 -17.97 3.17 29.60
N VAL A 356 -17.22 3.74 28.65
CA VAL A 356 -16.35 2.98 27.76
C VAL A 356 -14.90 3.18 28.18
N ASN A 357 -14.04 2.19 27.94
CA ASN A 357 -12.61 2.39 28.10
C ASN A 357 -12.02 3.04 26.84
N THR A 358 -10.95 3.82 27.01
CA THR A 358 -10.16 4.27 25.85
C THR A 358 -9.55 3.04 25.18
N THR A 359 -9.94 2.74 23.95
CA THR A 359 -9.59 1.48 23.28
C THR A 359 -9.58 1.66 21.76
N MET A 360 -8.71 0.91 21.08
CA MET A 360 -8.63 0.90 19.62
C MET A 360 -9.72 -0.02 19.06
N ILE A 361 -10.69 0.55 18.34
CA ILE A 361 -11.82 -0.18 17.77
C ILE A 361 -11.54 -0.50 16.30
N PRO A 362 -11.42 -1.79 15.92
CA PRO A 362 -11.17 -2.18 14.55
C PRO A 362 -12.44 -1.97 13.70
N CYS A 363 -12.29 -1.39 12.52
CA CYS A 363 -13.42 -1.13 11.61
C CYS A 363 -13.50 -2.24 10.54
N PHE A 364 -12.41 -2.40 9.80
CA PHE A 364 -12.23 -3.44 8.80
C PHE A 364 -10.74 -3.58 8.50
N TRP A 365 -10.35 -4.72 7.95
CA TRP A 365 -9.09 -4.83 7.22
C TRP A 365 -9.36 -5.10 5.75
N PHE A 366 -8.39 -4.75 4.93
CA PHE A 366 -8.48 -4.93 3.49
C PHE A 366 -7.18 -5.49 2.95
N ALA A 367 -7.27 -6.25 1.87
CA ALA A 367 -6.11 -6.72 1.12
C ALA A 367 -6.27 -6.41 -0.36
N GLN A 368 -5.31 -5.68 -0.91
CA GLN A 368 -5.14 -5.58 -2.35
C GLN A 368 -4.29 -6.77 -2.83
N ARG A 369 -4.89 -7.60 -3.69
CA ARG A 369 -4.29 -8.80 -4.26
C ARG A 369 -4.07 -8.66 -5.74
N ALA A 370 -2.85 -8.95 -6.18
CA ALA A 370 -2.52 -9.08 -7.59
C ALA A 370 -1.54 -10.22 -7.75
N GLU A 371 -1.87 -11.21 -8.57
CA GLU A 371 -0.97 -12.30 -8.92
C GLU A 371 -0.82 -12.34 -10.43
N MET A 372 0.39 -12.61 -10.89
CA MET A 372 0.66 -12.83 -12.30
C MET A 372 -0.19 -13.99 -12.83
N THR A 373 -0.75 -13.86 -14.04
CA THR A 373 -1.48 -14.96 -14.67
C THR A 373 -0.53 -15.92 -15.38
N GLU A 374 -0.97 -17.15 -15.66
CA GLU A 374 -0.16 -18.14 -16.39
C GLU A 374 0.28 -17.64 -17.78
N ASP A 375 -0.61 -16.96 -18.51
CA ASP A 375 -0.29 -16.39 -19.83
C ASP A 375 0.81 -15.33 -19.73
N LEU A 376 0.69 -14.39 -18.78
CA LEU A 376 1.71 -13.36 -18.55
C LEU A 376 3.02 -13.97 -18.04
N ALA A 377 2.96 -15.05 -17.26
CA ALA A 377 4.13 -15.79 -16.81
C ALA A 377 4.86 -16.44 -17.99
N SER A 378 4.13 -16.98 -18.98
CA SER A 378 4.70 -17.56 -20.19
C SER A 378 5.44 -16.51 -21.04
N GLU A 379 4.83 -15.34 -21.22
CA GLU A 379 5.46 -14.20 -21.89
C GLU A 379 6.70 -13.73 -21.13
N ALA A 380 6.60 -13.58 -19.80
CA ALA A 380 7.69 -13.19 -18.94
C ALA A 380 8.88 -14.17 -19.02
N LYS A 381 8.63 -15.49 -19.00
CA LYS A 381 9.67 -16.52 -19.19
C LYS A 381 10.39 -16.37 -20.52
N THR A 382 9.64 -16.09 -21.58
CA THR A 382 10.21 -15.87 -22.92
C THR A 382 11.13 -14.66 -22.90
N LEU A 383 10.70 -13.55 -22.32
CA LEU A 383 11.51 -12.34 -22.17
C LEU A 383 12.77 -12.58 -21.33
N LEU A 384 12.65 -13.31 -20.21
CA LEU A 384 13.77 -13.66 -19.34
C LEU A 384 14.78 -14.57 -20.05
N THR A 385 14.29 -15.54 -20.84
CA THR A 385 15.14 -16.46 -21.61
C THR A 385 15.87 -15.71 -22.72
N VAL A 386 15.20 -14.84 -23.47
CA VAL A 386 15.82 -13.99 -24.49
C VAL A 386 16.91 -13.12 -23.87
N ARG A 387 16.63 -12.49 -22.73
CA ARG A 387 17.60 -11.66 -22.01
C ARG A 387 18.88 -12.43 -21.66
N GLN A 388 18.78 -13.69 -21.25
CA GLN A 388 19.94 -14.52 -20.90
C GLN A 388 20.63 -15.09 -22.15
N ALA A 389 19.87 -15.55 -23.14
CA ALA A 389 20.39 -16.22 -24.33
C ALA A 389 21.09 -15.26 -25.29
N VAL A 390 20.63 -14.00 -25.43
CA VAL A 390 21.20 -13.04 -26.39
C VAL A 390 22.68 -12.71 -26.08
N PRO A 391 23.07 -12.36 -24.84
CA PRO A 391 24.49 -12.17 -24.52
C PRO A 391 25.32 -13.44 -24.74
N ILE A 392 24.81 -14.60 -24.32
CA ILE A 392 25.52 -15.89 -24.45
C ILE A 392 25.78 -16.21 -25.93
N THR A 393 24.75 -16.11 -26.76
CA THR A 393 24.86 -16.32 -28.21
C THR A 393 25.78 -15.29 -28.86
N GLY A 394 25.71 -14.02 -28.44
CA GLY A 394 26.60 -12.96 -28.89
C GLY A 394 28.08 -13.24 -28.55
N TYR A 395 28.38 -13.60 -27.31
CA TYR A 395 29.74 -13.99 -26.90
C TYR A 395 30.22 -15.24 -27.63
N GLY A 396 29.34 -16.21 -27.88
CA GLY A 396 29.64 -17.38 -28.69
C GLY A 396 30.05 -17.04 -30.13
N LEU A 397 29.32 -16.12 -30.78
CA LEU A 397 29.63 -15.65 -32.14
C LEU A 397 30.95 -14.86 -32.19
N ILE A 398 31.22 -14.01 -31.19
CA ILE A 398 32.49 -13.28 -31.09
C ILE A 398 33.66 -14.26 -30.90
N GLY A 399 33.49 -15.25 -30.03
CA GLY A 399 34.49 -16.30 -29.80
C GLY A 399 34.79 -17.12 -31.06
N LEU A 400 33.74 -17.52 -31.78
CA LEU A 400 33.87 -18.22 -33.07
C LEU A 400 34.57 -17.34 -34.11
N GLY A 401 34.19 -16.06 -34.22
CA GLY A 401 34.85 -15.11 -35.12
C GLY A 401 36.33 -14.94 -34.80
N GLY A 402 36.68 -14.81 -33.52
CA GLY A 402 38.07 -14.76 -33.06
C GLY A 402 38.86 -16.01 -33.42
N LEU A 403 38.28 -17.19 -33.19
CA LEU A 403 38.90 -18.47 -33.57
C LEU A 403 39.14 -18.55 -35.08
N LEU A 404 38.17 -18.16 -35.89
CA LEU A 404 38.29 -18.14 -37.36
C LEU A 404 39.38 -17.16 -37.82
N LEU A 405 39.50 -16.00 -37.20
CA LEU A 405 40.57 -15.03 -37.48
C LEU A 405 41.96 -15.57 -37.11
N ILE A 406 42.08 -16.28 -35.98
CA ILE A 406 43.34 -16.94 -35.59
C ILE A 406 43.69 -18.03 -36.60
N ILE A 407 42.74 -18.88 -36.97
CA ILE A 407 42.94 -19.93 -37.98
C ILE A 407 43.39 -19.31 -39.31
N PHE A 408 42.70 -18.26 -39.76
CA PHE A 408 43.06 -17.52 -40.98
C PHE A 408 44.47 -16.93 -40.89
N GLY A 409 44.82 -16.29 -39.77
CA GLY A 409 46.16 -15.75 -39.53
C GLY A 409 47.26 -16.81 -39.52
N VAL A 410 47.01 -17.99 -38.93
CA VAL A 410 47.95 -19.11 -38.95
C VAL A 410 48.13 -19.67 -40.36
N ILE A 411 47.04 -19.79 -41.13
CA ILE A 411 47.10 -20.24 -42.52
C ILE A 411 47.92 -19.25 -43.35
N THR A 412 47.59 -17.95 -43.31
CA THR A 412 48.30 -16.92 -44.09
C THR A 412 49.77 -16.79 -43.70
N TYR A 413 50.10 -16.89 -42.41
CA TYR A 413 51.50 -16.93 -41.96
C TYR A 413 52.25 -18.13 -42.53
N ARG A 414 51.66 -19.33 -42.46
CA ARG A 414 52.28 -20.57 -42.99
C ARG A 414 52.41 -20.56 -44.52
N THR A 415 51.44 -20.00 -45.25
CA THR A 415 51.51 -19.90 -46.72
C THR A 415 52.43 -18.77 -47.17
N GLY A 416 52.44 -17.63 -46.47
CA GLY A 416 53.31 -16.49 -46.77
C GLY A 416 54.80 -16.84 -46.60
N TRP A 417 55.14 -17.55 -45.52
CA TRP A 417 56.51 -18.02 -45.31
C TRP A 417 56.99 -19.02 -46.36
N LYS A 418 56.13 -19.94 -46.82
CA LYS A 418 56.50 -20.87 -47.90
C LYS A 418 56.81 -20.14 -49.22
N SER A 419 56.08 -19.07 -49.54
CA SER A 419 56.36 -18.30 -50.77
C SER A 419 57.68 -17.52 -50.70
N MET A 420 58.06 -17.02 -49.52
CA MET A 420 59.34 -16.32 -49.32
C MET A 420 60.54 -17.27 -49.34
N GLU A 421 60.39 -18.48 -48.81
CA GLU A 421 61.42 -19.53 -48.91
C GLU A 421 61.63 -19.94 -50.37
N GLU A 422 60.56 -20.16 -51.13
CA GLU A 422 60.66 -20.48 -52.57
C GLU A 422 61.28 -19.33 -53.39
N GLU A 423 60.91 -18.06 -53.16
CA GLU A 423 61.54 -16.92 -53.86
C GLU A 423 63.03 -16.77 -53.51
N SER A 424 63.45 -17.03 -52.27
CA SER A 424 64.87 -16.98 -51.87
C SER A 424 65.70 -18.17 -52.41
N LEU A 425 65.08 -19.34 -52.57
CA LEU A 425 65.71 -20.52 -53.19
C LEU A 425 65.82 -20.39 -54.71
N ILE A 426 64.92 -19.63 -55.34
CA ILE A 426 64.99 -19.33 -56.77
C ILE A 426 66.07 -18.27 -57.04
N SER A 427 66.19 -17.22 -56.22
CA SER A 427 67.21 -16.18 -56.45
C SER A 427 68.66 -16.66 -56.25
N SER A 428 68.89 -17.57 -55.28
CA SER A 428 70.20 -18.18 -55.01
C SER A 428 70.66 -19.24 -56.03
N ARG A 429 69.79 -19.62 -56.98
CA ARG A 429 70.14 -20.51 -58.12
C ARG A 429 70.46 -19.75 -59.41
N THR A 430 70.33 -18.42 -59.41
CA THR A 430 70.53 -17.55 -60.58
C THR A 430 71.81 -16.71 -60.55
N GLU A 431 72.72 -16.96 -59.62
CA GLU A 431 74.10 -16.43 -59.65
C GLU A 431 75.13 -17.48 -60.08
#